data_AF-A0A6I1NKM4-F1
#
_entry.id   AF-A0A6I1NKM4-F1
#
_cell.length_a   1.000
_cell.length_b   1.000
_cell.length_c   1.000
_cell.angle_alpha   90.00
_cell.angle_beta   90.00
_cell.angle_gamma   90.00
#
_symmetry.space_group_name_H-M   'P 1'
#
loop_
_entity.id
_entity.type
_entity.pdbx_description
1 polymer ?
#
loop_
_entity_poly.entity_id
_entity_poly.type
_entity_poly.pdbx_seq_one_letter_code
_entity_poly.pdbx_strand_id
1 'polypeptide(L)'
;MKHKLTKQQRKALEQNTRRAAFGALRAHFTGEGAVHRACTSAKVALYESVSWFTKLLLIGSGAVLAGLLIGPDHESNLHLVYAWVVAAPFDQVLEKSHALFESGVWMCAQAGVALGISHSLGRVTRPAIQGAEHKFYDVMAHQGL
;
A
#
# COMPACT_ATOMS: atom_id res chain seq x y z
N MET A 1 16.19 20.23 19.08
CA MET A 1 14.84 20.64 19.55
C MET A 1 13.87 20.65 18.37
N LYS A 2 12.84 19.79 18.36
CA LYS A 2 11.78 19.87 17.33
C LYS A 2 10.86 21.05 17.69
N HIS A 3 11.12 22.24 17.15
CA HIS A 3 10.20 23.37 17.29
C HIS A 3 8.81 22.93 16.79
N LYS A 4 7.80 22.97 17.66
CA LYS A 4 6.43 22.65 17.27
C LYS A 4 5.98 23.72 16.27
N LEU A 5 5.90 23.36 14.99
CA LEU A 5 5.33 24.18 13.93
C LEU A 5 3.93 24.66 14.33
N THR A 6 3.67 25.96 14.12
CA THR A 6 2.35 26.55 14.32
C THR A 6 1.34 25.95 13.33
N LYS A 7 0.04 26.04 13.60
CA LYS A 7 -1.01 25.51 12.70
C LYS A 7 -0.91 26.11 11.28
N GLN A 8 -0.54 27.39 11.18
CA GLN A 8 -0.35 28.06 9.90
C GLN A 8 0.89 27.56 9.15
N GLN A 9 2.02 27.36 9.85
CA GLN A 9 3.24 26.81 9.25
C GLN A 9 3.06 25.37 8.77
N ARG A 10 2.29 24.54 9.50
CA ARG A 10 1.96 23.18 9.05
C ARG A 10 1.16 23.19 7.75
N LYS A 11 0.16 24.06 7.65
CA LYS A 11 -0.67 24.18 6.44
C LYS A 11 0.14 24.70 5.25
N ALA A 12 1.06 25.64 5.48
CA ALA A 12 1.97 26.14 4.46
C ALA A 12 2.97 25.06 3.99
N LEU A 13 3.53 24.29 4.93
CA LEU A 13 4.39 23.14 4.62
C LEU A 13 3.65 22.10 3.79
N GLU A 14 2.44 21.70 4.21
CA GLU A 14 1.62 20.73 3.47
C GLU A 14 1.27 21.21 2.06
N GLN A 15 0.97 22.50 1.90
CA GLN A 15 0.67 23.07 0.59
C GLN A 15 1.91 23.09 -0.32
N ASN A 16 3.09 23.39 0.23
CA ASN A 16 4.35 23.39 -0.51
C ASN A 16 4.79 21.97 -0.89
N THR A 17 4.64 20.98 0.00
CA THR A 17 4.96 19.58 -0.31
C THR A 17 4.00 19.00 -1.34
N ARG A 18 2.69 19.30 -1.26
CA ARG A 18 1.73 18.93 -2.30
C ARG A 18 2.09 19.53 -3.65
N ARG A 19 2.39 20.82 -3.71
CA ARG A 19 2.81 21.49 -4.97
C ARG A 19 4.07 20.88 -5.55
N ALA A 20 5.06 20.56 -4.70
CA ALA A 20 6.30 19.91 -5.13
C ALA A 20 6.05 18.48 -5.65
N ALA A 21 5.19 17.71 -4.98
CA ALA A 21 4.81 16.37 -5.42
C ALA A 21 4.10 16.40 -6.79
N PHE A 22 3.10 17.28 -6.97
CA PHE A 22 2.42 17.43 -8.25
C PHE A 22 3.34 17.96 -9.35
N GLY A 23 4.23 18.90 -9.03
CA GLY A 23 5.24 19.40 -9.96
C GLY A 23 6.18 18.29 -10.44
N ALA A 24 6.65 17.44 -9.53
CA ALA A 24 7.49 16.30 -9.85
C ALA A 24 6.76 15.25 -10.69
N LEU A 25 5.51 14.92 -10.35
CA LEU A 25 4.70 14.02 -11.18
C LEU A 25 4.51 14.59 -12.59
N ARG A 26 4.16 15.88 -12.70
CA ARG A 26 4.01 16.53 -14.00
C ARG A 26 5.31 16.48 -14.79
N ALA A 27 6.44 16.83 -14.20
CA ALA A 27 7.75 16.78 -14.87
C ALA A 27 8.15 15.35 -15.28
N HIS A 28 7.79 14.35 -14.48
CA HIS A 28 8.10 12.95 -14.78
C HIS A 28 7.31 12.43 -15.98
N PHE A 29 6.02 12.78 -16.06
CA PHE A 29 5.09 12.32 -17.09
C PHE A 29 4.91 13.26 -18.29
N THR A 30 5.63 14.39 -18.34
CA THR A 30 5.60 15.33 -19.48
C THR A 30 7.00 15.63 -20.02
N GLY A 31 7.08 16.12 -21.26
CA GLY A 31 8.34 16.44 -21.95
C GLY A 31 8.95 15.28 -22.75
N GLU A 32 10.14 15.51 -23.30
CA GLU A 32 10.86 14.49 -24.07
C GLU A 32 11.26 13.29 -23.21
N GLY A 33 11.09 12.09 -23.77
CA GLY A 33 11.34 10.82 -23.07
C GLY A 33 10.30 10.46 -22.01
N ALA A 34 9.21 11.23 -21.84
CA ALA A 34 8.18 10.95 -20.86
C ALA A 34 7.51 9.58 -21.06
N VAL A 35 7.27 9.17 -22.30
CA VAL A 35 6.70 7.85 -22.64
C VAL A 35 7.60 6.72 -22.15
N HIS A 36 8.92 6.86 -22.35
CA HIS A 36 9.89 5.87 -21.89
C HIS A 36 9.95 5.82 -20.35
N ARG A 37 10.00 6.97 -19.68
CA ARG A 37 9.94 7.06 -18.21
C ARG A 37 8.65 6.46 -17.66
N ALA A 38 7.51 6.77 -18.26
CA ALA A 38 6.20 6.26 -17.87
C ALA A 38 6.11 4.74 -18.05
N CYS A 39 6.59 4.21 -19.18
CA CYS A 39 6.61 2.77 -19.43
C CYS A 39 7.49 2.04 -18.41
N THR A 40 8.69 2.55 -18.14
CA THR A 40 9.60 1.97 -17.13
C THR A 40 9.00 2.06 -15.73
N SER A 41 8.39 3.18 -15.36
CA SER A 41 7.68 3.34 -14.09
C SER A 41 6.48 2.42 -13.96
N ALA A 42 5.73 2.18 -15.05
CA ALA A 42 4.61 1.24 -15.08
C ALA A 42 5.10 -0.21 -14.91
N LYS A 43 6.18 -0.62 -15.59
CA LYS A 43 6.80 -1.94 -15.38
C LYS A 43 7.22 -2.12 -13.93
N VAL A 44 7.93 -1.15 -13.35
CA VAL A 44 8.33 -1.19 -11.94
C VAL A 44 7.11 -1.29 -11.02
N ALA A 45 6.06 -0.49 -11.27
CA ALA A 45 4.82 -0.55 -10.50
C ALA A 45 4.17 -1.94 -10.57
N LEU A 46 4.13 -2.56 -11.75
CA LEU A 46 3.59 -3.92 -11.92
C LEU A 46 4.39 -4.96 -11.14
N TYR A 47 5.72 -4.93 -11.22
CA TYR A 47 6.57 -5.84 -10.43
C TYR A 47 6.37 -5.66 -8.93
N GLU A 48 6.29 -4.41 -8.47
CA GLU A 48 6.00 -4.07 -7.07
C GLU A 48 4.61 -4.56 -6.66
N SER A 49 3.61 -4.42 -7.53
CA SER A 49 2.25 -4.91 -7.28
C SER A 49 2.19 -6.42 -7.15
N VAL A 50 2.88 -7.17 -8.01
CA VAL A 50 3.00 -8.62 -7.91
C VAL A 50 3.73 -9.02 -6.62
N SER A 51 4.80 -8.31 -6.27
CA SER A 51 5.53 -8.55 -5.02
C SER A 51 4.64 -8.33 -3.79
N TRP A 52 3.86 -7.25 -3.75
CA TRP A 52 2.92 -6.97 -2.68
C TRP A 52 1.77 -7.97 -2.63
N PHE A 53 1.22 -8.35 -3.79
CA PHE A 53 0.20 -9.39 -3.89
C PHE A 53 0.66 -10.70 -3.26
N THR A 54 1.86 -11.18 -3.64
CA THR A 54 2.43 -12.41 -3.08
C THR A 54 2.65 -12.31 -1.57
N LYS A 55 3.13 -11.16 -1.07
CA LYS A 55 3.28 -10.93 0.37
C LYS A 55 1.95 -10.96 1.11
N LEU A 56 0.93 -10.31 0.55
CA LEU A 56 -0.41 -10.29 1.15
C LEU A 56 -1.04 -11.68 1.17
N LEU A 57 -0.87 -12.47 0.11
CA LEU A 57 -1.30 -13.86 0.10
C LEU A 57 -0.60 -14.69 1.17
N LEU A 58 0.72 -14.54 1.33
CA LEU A 58 1.49 -15.27 2.33
C LEU A 58 1.10 -14.88 3.76
N ILE A 59 0.92 -13.58 4.00
CA ILE A 59 0.51 -13.06 5.32
C ILE A 59 -0.93 -13.50 5.60
N GLY A 60 -1.83 -13.39 4.62
CA GLY A 60 -3.22 -13.78 4.75
C GLY A 60 -3.37 -15.27 5.04
N SER A 61 -2.69 -16.13 4.28
CA SER A 61 -2.72 -17.58 4.52
C SER A 61 -2.12 -17.95 5.86
N GLY A 62 -0.99 -17.34 6.23
CA GLY A 62 -0.36 -17.52 7.53
C GLY A 62 -1.26 -17.08 8.69
N ALA A 63 -1.96 -15.95 8.54
CA ALA A 63 -2.89 -15.44 9.55
C ALA A 63 -4.11 -16.36 9.74
N VAL A 64 -4.66 -16.91 8.65
CA VAL A 64 -5.76 -17.88 8.71
C VAL A 64 -5.31 -19.14 9.46
N LEU A 65 -4.15 -19.70 9.13
CA LEU A 65 -3.60 -20.88 9.81
C LEU A 65 -3.30 -20.58 11.29
N ALA A 66 -2.69 -19.44 11.59
CA ALA A 66 -2.40 -19.04 12.96
C ALA A 66 -3.68 -18.84 13.79
N GLY A 67 -4.71 -18.22 13.21
CA GLY A 67 -6.01 -18.03 13.86
C GLY A 67 -6.73 -19.36 14.12
N LEU A 68 -6.58 -20.32 13.21
CA LEU A 68 -7.17 -21.66 13.36
C LEU A 68 -6.44 -22.53 14.39
N LEU A 69 -5.13 -22.33 14.58
CA LEU A 69 -4.31 -23.21 15.42
C LEU A 69 -3.99 -22.65 16.81
N ILE A 70 -3.83 -21.33 16.94
CA ILE A 70 -3.31 -20.67 18.16
C ILE A 70 -4.21 -19.48 18.58
N GLY A 71 -5.29 -19.22 17.85
CA GLY A 71 -6.21 -18.12 18.14
C GLY A 71 -7.00 -18.30 19.45
N PRO A 72 -7.54 -17.20 20.02
CA PRO A 72 -8.33 -17.24 21.25
C PRO A 72 -9.56 -18.17 21.15
N ASP A 73 -10.06 -18.41 19.93
CA ASP A 73 -11.21 -19.27 19.64
C ASP A 73 -10.83 -20.50 18.78
N HIS A 74 -9.57 -20.93 18.81
CA HIS A 74 -9.07 -21.98 17.90
C HIS A 74 -9.85 -23.31 18.03
N GLU A 75 -10.20 -23.76 19.24
CA GLU A 75 -10.99 -24.99 19.46
C GLU A 75 -12.39 -24.90 18.83
N SER A 76 -13.09 -23.78 19.06
CA SER A 76 -14.41 -23.52 18.47
C SER A 76 -14.34 -23.44 16.94
N ASN A 77 -13.32 -22.78 16.41
CA ASN A 77 -13.10 -22.69 14.96
C ASN A 77 -12.75 -24.04 14.34
N LEU A 78 -11.93 -24.86 15.00
CA LEU A 78 -11.62 -26.23 14.59
C LEU A 78 -12.86 -27.11 14.58
N HIS A 79 -13.70 -27.02 15.62
CA HIS A 79 -14.98 -27.73 15.67
C HIS A 79 -15.93 -27.28 14.57
N LEU A 80 -16.00 -25.99 14.27
CA LEU A 80 -16.83 -25.44 13.20
C LEU A 80 -16.34 -25.93 11.83
N VAL A 81 -15.03 -25.88 11.57
CA VAL A 81 -14.43 -26.37 10.31
C VAL A 81 -14.64 -27.88 10.18
N TYR A 82 -14.45 -28.65 11.25
CA TYR A 82 -14.68 -30.10 11.25
C TYR A 82 -16.14 -30.44 10.99
N ALA A 83 -17.06 -29.81 11.71
CA ALA A 83 -18.50 -30.00 11.51
C ALA A 83 -18.91 -29.63 10.08
N TRP A 84 -18.32 -28.57 9.52
CA TRP A 84 -18.57 -28.17 8.14
C TRP A 84 -18.05 -29.19 7.13
N VAL A 85 -16.84 -29.72 7.30
CA VAL A 85 -16.22 -30.72 6.41
C VAL A 85 -16.95 -32.07 6.47
N VAL A 86 -17.45 -32.46 7.65
CA VAL A 86 -18.12 -33.76 7.84
C VAL A 86 -19.61 -33.72 7.48
N ALA A 87 -20.29 -32.61 7.76
CA ALA A 87 -21.75 -32.52 7.58
C ALA A 87 -22.17 -32.02 6.19
N ALA A 88 -21.33 -31.24 5.49
CA ALA A 88 -21.67 -30.75 4.16
C ALA A 88 -21.20 -31.73 3.07
N PRO A 89 -21.99 -31.95 2.00
CA PRO A 89 -21.55 -32.73 0.86
C PRO A 89 -20.32 -32.06 0.23
N PHE A 90 -19.33 -32.88 -0.14
CA PHE A 90 -18.02 -32.44 -0.59
C PHE A 90 -18.07 -31.36 -1.68
N ASP A 91 -19.00 -31.49 -2.64
CA ASP A 91 -19.16 -30.53 -3.74
C ASP A 91 -19.51 -29.12 -3.24
N GLN A 92 -20.33 -29.00 -2.19
CA GLN A 92 -20.70 -27.69 -1.61
C GLN A 92 -19.55 -27.09 -0.79
N VAL A 93 -18.73 -27.93 -0.15
CA VAL A 93 -17.52 -27.49 0.56
C VAL A 93 -16.51 -26.94 -0.46
N LEU A 94 -16.33 -27.65 -1.57
CA LEU A 94 -15.42 -27.24 -2.65
C LEU A 94 -15.88 -25.94 -3.31
N GLU A 95 -17.16 -25.81 -3.65
CA GLU A 95 -17.71 -24.60 -4.27
C GLU A 95 -17.58 -23.37 -3.35
N LYS A 96 -17.97 -23.49 -2.08
CA LYS A 96 -17.87 -22.39 -1.11
C LYS A 96 -16.43 -22.00 -0.81
N SER A 97 -15.53 -22.98 -0.69
CA SER A 97 -14.09 -22.71 -0.49
C SER A 97 -13.48 -22.02 -1.70
N HIS A 98 -13.87 -22.40 -2.92
CA HIS A 98 -13.43 -21.76 -4.15
C HIS A 98 -13.89 -20.29 -4.20
N ALA A 99 -15.16 -20.01 -3.91
CA ALA A 99 -15.68 -18.63 -3.88
C ALA A 99 -14.99 -17.76 -2.82
N LEU A 100 -14.74 -18.31 -1.63
CA LEU A 100 -13.99 -17.62 -0.57
C LEU A 100 -12.54 -17.36 -1.00
N PHE A 101 -11.89 -18.33 -1.62
CA PHE A 101 -10.54 -18.18 -2.13
C PHE A 101 -10.47 -17.12 -3.24
N GLU A 102 -11.38 -17.16 -4.21
CA GLU A 102 -11.44 -16.19 -5.31
C GLU A 102 -11.64 -14.77 -4.79
N SER A 103 -12.56 -14.57 -3.85
CA SER A 103 -12.77 -13.26 -3.22
C SER A 103 -11.53 -12.78 -2.45
N GLY A 104 -10.86 -13.66 -1.71
CA GLY A 104 -9.64 -13.34 -0.98
C GLY A 104 -8.47 -12.98 -1.91
N VAL A 105 -8.31 -13.74 -3.00
CA VAL A 105 -7.33 -13.46 -4.06
C VAL A 105 -7.62 -12.12 -4.71
N TRP A 106 -8.88 -11.83 -5.02
CA TRP A 106 -9.28 -10.56 -5.61
C TRP A 106 -8.97 -9.37 -4.70
N MET A 107 -9.28 -9.47 -3.41
CA MET A 107 -8.93 -8.43 -2.43
C MET A 107 -7.41 -8.24 -2.34
N CYS A 108 -6.64 -9.33 -2.30
CA CYS A 108 -5.18 -9.28 -2.29
C CYS A 108 -4.63 -8.64 -3.57
N ALA A 109 -5.24 -8.92 -4.73
CA ALA A 109 -4.84 -8.34 -6.01
C ALA A 109 -5.07 -6.82 -6.03
N GLN A 110 -6.25 -6.37 -5.60
CA GLN A 110 -6.56 -4.93 -5.51
C GLN A 110 -5.62 -4.21 -4.55
N ALA A 111 -5.39 -4.77 -3.37
CA ALA A 111 -4.48 -4.21 -2.37
C ALA A 111 -3.03 -4.20 -2.88
N GLY A 112 -2.57 -5.28 -3.51
CA GLY A 112 -1.24 -5.37 -4.11
C GLY A 112 -1.04 -4.33 -5.21
N VAL A 113 -2.03 -4.13 -6.09
CA VAL A 113 -2.01 -3.08 -7.11
C VAL A 113 -1.91 -1.69 -6.47
N ALA A 114 -2.79 -1.39 -5.50
CA ALA A 114 -2.80 -0.10 -4.83
C ALA A 114 -1.47 0.21 -4.12
N LEU A 115 -0.90 -0.76 -3.41
CA LEU A 115 0.38 -0.62 -2.72
C LEU A 115 1.56 -0.48 -3.70
N GLY A 116 1.61 -1.28 -4.76
CA GLY A 116 2.68 -1.20 -5.78
C GLY A 116 2.68 0.13 -6.52
N ILE A 117 1.50 0.64 -6.93
CA ILE A 117 1.36 1.95 -7.55
C ILE A 117 1.77 3.05 -6.56
N SER A 118 1.28 2.99 -5.31
CA SER A 118 1.61 3.98 -4.28
C SER A 118 3.11 4.02 -3.98
N HIS A 119 3.76 2.86 -3.93
CA HIS A 119 5.20 2.75 -3.74
C HIS A 119 5.97 3.36 -4.92
N SER A 120 5.55 3.06 -6.15
CA SER A 120 6.14 3.63 -7.37
C SER A 120 5.98 5.15 -7.44
N LEU A 121 4.79 5.68 -7.17
CA LEU A 121 4.54 7.13 -7.08
C LEU A 121 5.33 7.79 -5.95
N GLY A 122 5.49 7.10 -4.83
CA GLY A 122 6.32 7.52 -3.71
C GLY A 122 7.77 7.72 -4.11
N ARG A 123 8.34 6.86 -4.99
CA ARG A 123 9.72 7.03 -5.47
C ARG A 123 9.91 8.31 -6.29
N VAL A 124 8.89 8.75 -7.02
CA VAL A 124 8.94 9.98 -7.82
C VAL A 124 8.72 11.21 -6.94
N THR A 125 7.78 11.14 -6.00
CA THR A 125 7.36 12.29 -5.19
C THR A 125 8.22 12.53 -3.95
N ARG A 126 8.74 11.48 -3.30
CA ARG A 126 9.59 11.60 -2.08
C ARG A 126 10.77 12.56 -2.23
N PRO A 127 11.62 12.50 -3.27
CA PRO A 127 12.75 13.43 -3.37
C PRO A 127 12.28 14.89 -3.52
N ALA A 128 11.19 15.12 -4.24
CA ALA A 128 10.61 16.46 -4.39
C ALA A 128 9.99 16.99 -3.08
N ILE A 129 9.32 16.11 -2.33
CA ILE A 129 8.76 16.42 -1.00
C ILE A 129 9.89 16.75 -0.03
N GLN A 130 10.93 15.91 0.06
CA GLN A 130 12.09 16.15 0.94
C GLN A 130 12.82 17.45 0.59
N GLY A 131 12.97 17.76 -0.70
CA GLY A 131 13.53 19.03 -1.14
C GLY A 131 12.66 20.24 -0.76
N ALA A 132 11.33 20.12 -0.82
CA ALA A 132 10.41 21.17 -0.39
C ALA A 132 10.40 21.36 1.13
N GLU A 133 10.46 20.27 1.90
CA GLU A 133 10.60 20.32 3.35
C GLU A 133 11.91 21.01 3.75
N HIS A 134 13.03 20.63 3.14
CA HIS A 134 14.32 21.22 3.44
C HIS A 134 14.34 22.73 3.16
N LYS A 135 13.85 23.16 1.98
CA LYS A 135 13.71 24.59 1.64
C LYS A 135 12.81 25.33 2.63
N PHE A 136 11.73 24.72 3.08
CA PHE A 136 10.83 25.35 4.06
C PHE A 136 11.54 25.56 5.40
N TYR A 137 12.28 24.55 5.89
CA TYR A 137 13.04 24.68 7.13
C TYR A 137 14.19 25.69 7.02
N ASP A 138 14.82 25.80 5.86
CA ASP A 138 15.90 26.75 5.60
C ASP A 138 15.39 28.21 5.59
N VAL A 139 14.25 28.46 4.93
CA VAL A 139 13.56 29.78 4.97
C VAL A 139 13.13 30.14 6.38
N MET A 140 12.63 29.15 7.15
CA MET A 140 12.25 29.33 8.54
C MET A 140 13.45 29.66 9.45
N ALA A 141 14.63 29.12 9.17
CA ALA A 141 15.87 29.43 9.89
C ALA A 141 16.41 30.82 9.54
N HIS A 142 16.25 31.28 8.29
CA HIS A 142 16.68 32.61 7.86
C HIS A 142 15.72 33.75 8.23
N GLN A 143 14.43 33.47 8.49
CA GLN A 143 13.42 34.47 8.87
C GLN A 143 13.36 34.77 10.38
N GLY A 144 14.33 34.30 11.17
CA GLY A 144 14.48 34.70 12.58
C GLY A 144 13.59 33.89 13.53
N LEU A 145 13.80 32.57 13.54
CA LEU A 145 13.90 31.82 14.80
C LEU A 145 15.38 31.68 15.15
#